data_AF-A0A7W5E350-F1
#
_entry.id   AF-A0A7W5E350-F1
#
_cell.length_a   1.000
_cell.length_b   1.000
_cell.length_c   1.000
_cell.angle_alpha   90.00
_cell.angle_beta   90.00
_cell.angle_gamma   90.00
#
_symmetry.space_group_name_H-M   'P 1'
#
loop_
_entity.id
_entity.type
_entity.pdbx_description
1 polymer ?
#
loop_
_entity_poly.entity_id
_entity_poly.type
_entity_poly.pdbx_seq_one_letter_code
_entity_poly.pdbx_strand_id
1 'polypeptide(L)'
;MQSHTVICPQGHHLRASQRVVGKTLPCPVCKEMVIVDASSAVPPSHLASPSRVNSPVGRDSTKQESISRLAPAPGEKRDTLSDTGVMRILGDFVAPRVDPVVEDERKFRSCPVCGCGVVESASVCKTCQCYIGPSPDFFKNFAK
;
A
#
# COMPACT_ATOMS: atom_id res chain seq x y z
N MET A 1 -24.23 -2.54 -21.27
CA MET A 1 -23.91 -3.44 -20.15
C MET A 1 -24.02 -2.62 -18.86
N GLN A 2 -24.91 -2.99 -17.94
CA GLN A 2 -25.06 -2.26 -16.66
C GLN A 2 -24.00 -2.76 -15.67
N SER A 3 -23.22 -1.84 -15.09
CA SER A 3 -22.18 -2.15 -14.09
C SER A 3 -22.52 -1.48 -12.77
N HIS A 4 -22.46 -2.23 -11.67
CA HIS A 4 -22.63 -1.72 -10.31
C HIS A 4 -21.26 -1.40 -9.70
N THR A 5 -21.20 -0.32 -8.91
CA THR A 5 -19.98 0.06 -8.18
C THR A 5 -20.18 -0.26 -6.70
N VAL A 6 -19.26 -1.03 -6.11
CA VAL A 6 -19.28 -1.44 -4.71
C VAL A 6 -17.93 -1.11 -4.08
N ILE A 7 -17.93 -0.66 -2.82
CA ILE A 7 -16.70 -0.33 -2.09
C ILE A 7 -16.39 -1.50 -1.16
N CYS A 8 -15.19 -2.07 -1.27
CA CYS A 8 -14.74 -3.09 -0.33
C CYS A 8 -14.54 -2.46 1.07
N PRO A 9 -14.56 -3.25 2.17
CA PRO A 9 -14.37 -2.72 3.53
C PRO A 9 -12.99 -2.05 3.73
N GLN A 10 -12.02 -2.36 2.89
CA GLN A 10 -10.69 -1.71 2.87
C GLN A 10 -10.65 -0.41 2.02
N GLY A 11 -11.77 0.03 1.45
CA GLY A 11 -11.90 1.30 0.72
C GLY A 11 -11.69 1.24 -0.80
N HIS A 12 -11.40 0.10 -1.41
CA HIS A 12 -11.25 -0.04 -2.86
C HIS A 12 -12.59 -0.04 -3.61
N HIS A 13 -12.64 0.67 -4.74
CA HIS A 13 -13.81 0.76 -5.61
C HIS A 13 -13.81 -0.38 -6.63
N LEU A 14 -14.79 -1.28 -6.54
CA LEU A 14 -14.94 -2.45 -7.40
C LEU A 14 -16.07 -2.22 -8.40
N ARG A 15 -15.81 -2.56 -9.66
CA ARG A 15 -16.85 -2.63 -10.71
C ARG A 15 -17.34 -4.06 -10.84
N ALA A 16 -18.59 -4.27 -10.49
CA ALA A 16 -19.24 -5.57 -10.52
C ALA A 16 -20.27 -5.61 -11.66
N SER A 17 -20.30 -6.72 -12.41
CA SER A 17 -21.37 -6.99 -13.36
C SER A 17 -22.67 -7.30 -12.62
N GLN A 18 -23.82 -6.99 -13.22
CA GLN A 18 -25.12 -7.33 -12.64
C GLN A 18 -25.28 -8.84 -12.35
N ARG A 19 -24.54 -9.72 -13.05
CA ARG A 19 -24.57 -11.18 -12.84
C ARG A 19 -23.92 -11.65 -11.52
N VAL A 20 -23.15 -10.78 -10.87
CA VAL A 20 -22.46 -11.09 -9.61
C VAL A 20 -23.07 -10.36 -8.41
N VAL A 21 -24.14 -9.61 -8.64
CA VAL A 21 -24.96 -9.03 -7.59
C VAL A 21 -25.55 -10.15 -6.72
N GLY A 22 -25.44 -10.01 -5.40
CA GLY A 22 -25.81 -11.01 -4.39
C GLY A 22 -24.74 -12.08 -4.13
N LYS A 23 -23.57 -12.03 -4.78
CA LYS A 23 -22.46 -12.96 -4.54
C LYS A 23 -21.34 -12.28 -3.75
N THR A 24 -20.66 -13.07 -2.94
CA THR A 24 -19.44 -12.65 -2.25
C THR A 24 -18.24 -12.96 -3.13
N LEU A 25 -17.47 -11.93 -3.48
CA LEU A 25 -16.27 -12.05 -4.30
C LEU A 25 -15.06 -11.43 -3.60
N PRO A 26 -13.86 -11.99 -3.80
CA PRO A 26 -12.65 -11.40 -3.24
C PRO A 26 -12.32 -10.09 -3.96
N CYS A 27 -11.91 -9.08 -3.19
CA CYS A 27 -11.37 -7.85 -3.74
C CYS A 27 -10.06 -8.14 -4.50
N PRO A 28 -9.89 -7.68 -5.75
CA PRO A 28 -8.64 -7.86 -6.50
C PRO A 28 -7.43 -7.14 -5.89
N VAL A 29 -7.65 -6.16 -5.00
CA VAL A 29 -6.58 -5.39 -4.36
C VAL A 29 -6.16 -6.00 -3.04
N CYS A 30 -7.10 -6.20 -2.11
CA CYS A 30 -6.80 -6.67 -0.75
C CYS A 30 -7.19 -8.13 -0.47
N LYS A 31 -7.84 -8.81 -1.43
CA LYS A 31 -8.36 -10.19 -1.31
C LYS A 31 -9.46 -10.39 -0.26
N GLU A 32 -9.85 -9.34 0.44
CA GLU A 32 -10.96 -9.37 1.39
C GLU A 32 -12.28 -9.70 0.68
N MET A 33 -13.14 -10.47 1.34
CA MET A 33 -14.40 -10.93 0.76
C MET A 33 -15.44 -9.81 0.79
N VAL A 34 -15.98 -9.44 -0.38
CA VAL A 34 -16.93 -8.33 -0.56
C VAL A 34 -18.25 -8.84 -1.09
N ILE A 35 -19.35 -8.45 -0.45
CA ILE A 35 -20.70 -8.74 -0.92
C ILE A 35 -21.11 -7.65 -1.90
N VAL A 36 -21.54 -8.03 -3.10
CA VAL A 36 -22.02 -7.09 -4.11
C VAL A 36 -23.53 -6.90 -3.93
N ASP A 37 -23.95 -5.92 -3.13
CA ASP A 37 -25.37 -5.73 -2.81
C ASP A 37 -26.21 -5.21 -3.99
N ALA A 38 -27.40 -5.80 -4.15
CA ALA A 38 -28.41 -5.41 -5.11
C ALA A 38 -29.13 -4.14 -4.64
N SER A 39 -28.48 -2.99 -4.74
CA SER A 39 -29.08 -1.65 -4.55
C SER A 39 -29.75 -1.34 -3.20
N SER A 40 -29.10 -0.47 -2.42
CA SER A 40 -29.71 0.67 -1.71
C SER A 40 -30.94 0.40 -0.82
N ALA A 41 -30.71 0.11 0.46
CA ALA A 41 -31.55 0.59 1.54
C ALA A 41 -30.66 1.18 2.66
N VAL A 42 -30.88 2.47 2.89
CA VAL A 42 -30.33 3.38 3.92
C VAL A 42 -29.87 2.70 5.23
N PRO A 43 -28.73 3.07 5.82
CA PRO A 43 -28.50 2.83 7.24
C PRO A 43 -29.10 4.01 8.05
N PRO A 44 -30.11 3.80 8.90
CA PRO A 44 -30.32 4.70 10.03
C PRO A 44 -29.30 4.31 11.11
N SER A 45 -28.56 5.32 11.55
CA SER A 45 -27.68 5.33 12.71
C SER A 45 -28.32 4.70 13.95
N HIS A 46 -27.45 4.33 14.90
CA HIS A 46 -27.64 4.27 16.36
C HIS A 46 -27.48 2.89 17.01
N LEU A 47 -26.62 2.92 18.05
CA LEU A 47 -26.43 1.98 19.16
C LEU A 47 -25.36 0.90 18.89
N ALA A 48 -24.11 1.11 19.28
CA ALA A 48 -23.57 1.07 20.64
C ALA A 48 -22.91 -0.28 20.97
N SER A 49 -21.61 -0.16 21.27
CA SER A 49 -20.79 -0.97 22.18
C SER A 49 -20.19 -2.31 21.72
N PRO A 50 -18.90 -2.56 22.03
CA PRO A 50 -18.23 -3.82 21.77
C PRO A 50 -18.50 -4.78 22.93
N SER A 51 -19.14 -5.91 22.66
CA SER A 51 -19.24 -7.00 23.63
C SER A 51 -18.37 -8.16 23.19
N ARG A 52 -17.29 -8.36 23.96
CA ARG A 52 -16.50 -9.59 24.02
C ARG A 52 -17.43 -10.78 24.18
N VAL A 53 -17.21 -11.84 23.41
CA VAL A 53 -17.56 -13.20 23.86
C VAL A 53 -16.43 -14.17 23.46
N ASN A 54 -15.66 -14.50 24.49
CA ASN A 54 -15.02 -15.77 24.81
C ASN A 54 -14.61 -16.74 23.68
N SER A 55 -13.31 -17.03 23.70
CA SER A 55 -12.69 -18.33 23.41
C SER A 55 -13.50 -19.50 23.97
N PRO A 56 -13.41 -20.68 23.34
CA PRO A 56 -13.06 -21.84 24.16
C PRO A 56 -12.23 -22.94 23.44
N VAL A 57 -11.52 -23.71 24.27
CA VAL A 57 -11.01 -25.10 24.11
C VAL A 57 -9.85 -25.29 23.10
N GLY A 58 -8.68 -25.86 23.41
CA GLY A 58 -8.23 -26.68 24.53
C GLY A 58 -7.74 -28.06 24.04
N ARG A 59 -6.44 -28.35 24.26
CA ARG A 59 -5.82 -29.70 24.48
C ARG A 59 -5.85 -30.70 23.30
N ASP A 60 -4.86 -31.57 23.06
CA ASP A 60 -3.58 -31.92 23.68
C ASP A 60 -2.83 -32.87 22.72
N SER A 61 -1.49 -32.90 22.82
CA SER A 61 -0.55 -34.01 22.51
C SER A 61 -0.61 -34.72 21.14
N THR A 62 0.52 -35.04 20.47
CA THR A 62 1.62 -35.83 21.03
C THR A 62 2.79 -35.91 20.02
N LYS A 63 4.02 -36.02 20.56
CA LYS A 63 5.23 -36.71 20.02
C LYS A 63 6.00 -36.07 18.87
N GLN A 64 7.23 -35.60 19.17
CA GLN A 64 8.54 -36.25 18.88
C GLN A 64 8.93 -36.03 17.40
N GLU A 65 10.10 -35.50 17.06
CA GLU A 65 11.41 -36.01 17.48
C GLU A 65 12.50 -34.95 17.28
N SER A 66 13.39 -34.92 18.25
CA SER A 66 14.70 -34.29 18.30
C SER A 66 15.65 -34.77 17.20
N ILE A 67 16.36 -33.88 16.49
CA ILE A 67 17.82 -34.03 16.33
C ILE A 67 18.46 -32.64 16.27
N SER A 68 19.24 -32.36 17.31
CA SER A 68 20.22 -31.30 17.44
C SER A 68 21.24 -31.33 16.30
N ARG A 69 21.48 -30.20 15.62
CA ARG A 69 22.77 -29.96 14.97
C ARG A 69 23.27 -28.56 15.27
N LEU A 70 23.99 -28.54 16.39
CA LEU A 70 25.17 -27.76 16.72
C LEU A 70 25.65 -26.76 15.67
N ALA A 71 25.76 -25.52 16.12
CA ALA A 71 26.71 -24.54 15.60
C ALA A 71 28.14 -25.10 15.66
N PRO A 72 28.97 -24.90 14.63
CA PRO A 72 30.41 -24.91 14.78
C PRO A 72 30.89 -23.55 15.29
N ALA A 73 31.76 -23.62 16.30
CA ALA A 73 32.46 -22.51 16.93
C ALA A 73 33.48 -21.83 15.97
N PRO A 74 34.08 -20.69 16.36
CA PRO A 74 34.75 -19.77 15.46
C PRO A 74 36.15 -20.25 15.07
N GLY A 75 36.49 -20.14 13.78
CA GLY A 75 37.79 -20.50 13.25
C GLY A 75 37.98 -19.99 11.82
N GLU A 76 38.69 -18.87 11.72
CA GLU A 76 39.54 -18.46 10.59
C GLU A 76 38.91 -18.25 9.20
N LYS A 77 38.46 -17.01 8.99
CA LYS A 77 38.68 -16.16 7.80
C LYS A 77 38.91 -16.90 6.48
N ARG A 78 37.80 -17.25 5.83
CA ARG A 78 37.75 -17.35 4.37
C ARG A 78 37.15 -16.06 3.84
N ASP A 79 37.99 -15.24 3.23
CA ASP A 79 37.57 -14.10 2.43
C ASP A 79 36.69 -14.61 1.29
N THR A 80 35.37 -14.60 1.48
CA THR A 80 34.43 -14.59 0.36
C THR A 80 34.51 -13.21 -0.26
N LEU A 81 35.58 -12.95 -0.99
CA LEU A 81 35.64 -11.85 -1.95
C LEU A 81 34.54 -12.12 -2.97
N SER A 82 33.42 -11.42 -2.82
CA SER A 82 32.44 -11.32 -3.89
C SER A 82 33.13 -10.68 -5.09
N ASP A 83 32.78 -11.05 -6.31
CA ASP A 83 33.36 -10.55 -7.57
C ASP A 83 33.24 -9.01 -7.72
N THR A 84 32.40 -8.37 -6.89
CA THR A 84 32.29 -6.91 -6.72
C THR A 84 33.32 -6.29 -5.75
N GLY A 85 34.08 -7.10 -5.02
CA GLY A 85 34.98 -6.70 -3.92
C GLY A 85 36.44 -6.47 -4.34
N VAL A 86 36.81 -6.74 -5.59
CA VAL A 86 38.22 -6.67 -6.07
C VAL A 86 38.66 -5.24 -6.44
N MET A 87 37.76 -4.25 -6.46
CA MET A 87 38.06 -2.89 -6.95
C MET A 87 38.78 -1.95 -5.94
N ARG A 88 39.42 -2.45 -4.89
CA ARG A 88 40.08 -1.61 -3.86
C ARG A 88 41.59 -1.79 -3.75
N ILE A 89 42.27 -1.99 -4.87
CA ILE A 89 43.73 -2.02 -4.89
C ILE A 89 44.17 -0.90 -5.82
N LEU A 90 44.74 0.16 -5.25
CA LEU A 90 45.30 1.38 -5.88
C LEU A 90 44.32 2.53 -6.18
N GLY A 91 44.02 3.33 -5.15
CA GLY A 91 43.54 4.70 -5.31
C GLY A 91 42.71 5.15 -4.12
N ASP A 92 43.21 6.12 -3.36
CA ASP A 92 42.45 6.77 -2.28
C ASP A 92 41.15 7.35 -2.85
N PHE A 93 40.04 6.66 -2.60
CA PHE A 93 38.73 7.14 -3.01
C PHE A 93 38.33 8.30 -2.08
N VAL A 94 38.56 9.52 -2.55
CA VAL A 94 37.93 10.70 -1.97
C VAL A 94 36.46 10.65 -2.38
N ALA A 95 35.61 10.17 -1.47
CA ALA A 95 34.17 10.27 -1.66
C ALA A 95 33.81 11.75 -1.91
N PRO A 96 33.09 12.07 -2.99
CA PRO A 96 32.57 13.42 -3.18
C PRO A 96 31.79 13.80 -1.91
N ARG A 97 32.11 14.96 -1.33
CA ARG A 97 31.29 15.50 -0.25
C ARG A 97 29.92 15.77 -0.86
N VAL A 98 28.95 14.90 -0.56
CA VAL A 98 27.56 15.19 -0.81
C VAL A 98 27.24 16.34 0.13
N ASP A 99 27.16 17.56 -0.40
CA ASP A 99 26.60 18.67 0.34
C ASP A 99 25.25 18.20 0.92
N PRO A 100 24.94 18.48 2.20
CA PRO A 100 23.65 18.11 2.75
C PRO A 100 22.59 18.71 1.84
N VAL A 101 21.79 17.85 1.23
CA VAL A 101 20.67 18.23 0.36
C VAL A 101 19.88 19.28 1.13
N VAL A 102 19.97 20.53 0.67
CA VAL A 102 19.26 21.65 1.25
C VAL A 102 17.79 21.23 1.27
N GLU A 103 17.21 21.16 2.47
CA GLU A 103 15.82 20.79 2.65
C GLU A 103 14.98 21.81 1.88
N ASP A 104 14.54 21.42 0.68
CA ASP A 104 13.62 22.19 -0.14
C ASP A 104 12.41 22.48 0.73
N GLU A 105 12.24 23.75 1.10
CA GLU A 105 11.06 24.25 1.80
C GLU A 105 9.85 23.89 0.95
N ARG A 106 9.24 22.74 1.28
CA ARG A 106 8.22 22.11 0.44
C ARG A 106 7.09 23.10 0.25
N LYS A 107 7.02 23.70 -0.94
CA LYS A 107 5.94 24.62 -1.28
C LYS A 107 4.63 23.86 -1.36
N PHE A 108 3.60 24.43 -0.74
CA PHE A 108 2.25 23.89 -0.74
C PHE A 108 1.31 24.84 -1.47
N ARG A 109 0.36 24.27 -2.20
CA ARG A 109 -0.78 24.95 -2.82
C ARG A 109 -2.08 24.36 -2.33
N SER A 110 -3.19 25.08 -2.46
CA SER A 110 -4.51 24.57 -2.08
C SER A 110 -5.15 23.81 -3.25
N CYS A 111 -5.79 22.68 -2.94
CA CYS A 111 -6.58 21.95 -3.91
C CYS A 111 -7.82 22.78 -4.30
N PRO A 112 -8.12 22.98 -5.61
CA PRO A 112 -9.28 23.78 -6.03
C PRO A 112 -10.63 23.09 -5.78
N VAL A 113 -10.64 21.77 -5.56
CA VAL A 113 -11.87 21.00 -5.35
C VAL A 113 -12.22 20.89 -3.87
N CYS A 114 -11.22 20.60 -3.01
CA CYS A 114 -11.47 20.32 -1.60
C CYS A 114 -10.75 21.27 -0.63
N GLY A 115 -9.93 22.20 -1.12
CA GLY A 115 -9.21 23.19 -0.30
C GLY A 115 -8.00 22.67 0.48
N CYS A 116 -7.78 21.35 0.54
CA CYS A 116 -6.67 20.78 1.30
C CYS A 116 -5.30 21.20 0.73
N GLY A 117 -4.32 21.37 1.62
CA GLY A 117 -2.93 21.62 1.26
C GLY A 117 -2.31 20.43 0.53
N VAL A 118 -1.73 20.69 -0.63
CA VAL A 118 -1.07 19.71 -1.50
C VAL A 118 0.32 20.23 -1.86
N VAL A 119 1.30 19.33 -1.83
CA VAL A 119 2.68 19.65 -2.23
C VAL A 119 2.66 20.09 -3.69
N GLU A 120 3.44 21.11 -4.04
CA GLU A 120 3.45 21.68 -5.40
C GLU A 120 3.84 20.65 -6.47
N SER A 121 4.74 19.72 -6.13
CA SER A 121 5.13 18.59 -6.99
C SER A 121 4.06 17.50 -7.14
N ALA A 122 2.99 17.51 -6.34
CA ALA A 122 1.91 16.54 -6.46
C ALA A 122 0.97 16.92 -7.62
N SER A 123 0.74 15.96 -8.52
CA SER A 123 -0.20 16.10 -9.65
C SER A 123 -1.63 15.68 -9.30
N VAL A 124 -1.83 14.99 -8.18
CA VAL A 124 -3.14 14.49 -7.73
C VAL A 124 -3.34 14.79 -6.24
N CYS A 125 -4.51 15.32 -5.88
CA CYS A 125 -4.87 15.53 -4.49
C CYS A 125 -5.14 14.20 -3.78
N LYS A 126 -4.49 13.95 -2.64
CA LYS A 126 -4.69 12.70 -1.87
C LYS A 126 -6.06 12.61 -1.20
N THR A 127 -6.71 13.74 -0.92
CA THR A 127 -8.00 13.78 -0.24
C THR A 127 -9.16 13.47 -1.19
N CYS A 128 -9.25 14.20 -2.30
CA CYS A 128 -10.38 14.10 -3.23
C CYS A 128 -10.03 13.45 -4.58
N GLN A 129 -8.77 13.00 -4.75
CA GLN A 129 -8.28 12.31 -5.95
C GLN A 129 -8.43 13.08 -7.27
N CYS A 130 -8.59 14.42 -7.22
CA CYS A 130 -8.64 15.24 -8.42
C CYS A 130 -7.23 15.53 -8.95
N TYR A 131 -7.11 15.64 -10.28
CA TYR A 131 -5.89 16.10 -10.92
C TYR A 131 -5.71 17.61 -10.72
N ILE A 132 -4.51 18.01 -10.31
CA ILE A 132 -4.13 19.41 -10.01
C ILE A 132 -2.84 19.82 -10.73
N GLY A 133 -2.29 18.96 -11.59
CA GLY A 133 -1.10 19.25 -12.40
C GLY A 133 -1.38 20.19 -13.59
N PRO A 134 -0.33 20.67 -14.26
CA PRO A 134 -0.48 21.39 -15.53
C PRO A 134 -1.17 20.49 -16.56
N SER A 135 -2.13 21.03 -17.31
CA SER A 135 -2.77 20.27 -18.39
C SER A 135 -1.72 19.96 -19.47
N PRO A 136 -1.56 18.68 -19.87
CA PRO A 136 -0.63 18.35 -20.93
C PRO A 136 -1.09 18.95 -22.26
N ASP A 137 -0.14 19.29 -23.13
CA ASP A 137 -0.37 20.14 -24.31
C ASP A 137 -1.45 19.62 -25.26
N PHE A 138 -1.63 18.30 -25.35
CA PHE A 138 -2.65 17.71 -26.22
C PHE A 138 -4.09 18.07 -25.83
N PHE A 139 -4.36 18.43 -24.57
CA PHE A 139 -5.70 18.91 -24.17
C PHE A 139 -6.01 20.31 -24.67
N LYS A 140 -4.99 21.13 -24.98
CA LYS A 140 -5.19 22.51 -25.49
C LYS A 140 -5.91 22.53 -26.84
N ASN A 141 -5.76 21.47 -27.64
CA ASN A 141 -6.41 21.33 -28.94
C ASN A 141 -7.92 21.04 -28.85
N PHE A 142 -8.43 20.62 -27.70
CA PHE A 142 -9.85 20.29 -27.49
C PHE A 142 -10.64 21.43 -26.82
N ALA A 143 -9.98 22.52 -26.42
CA ALA A 143 -10.60 23.65 -25.72
C ALA A 143 -11.04 24.78 -26.67
N LYS A 144 -11.18 24.49 -27.97
CA LYS A 144 -11.52 25.47 -29.01
C LYS A 144 -12.97 25.31 -29.48
#